data_AF-A0A429EI43-F1
#
_entry.id   AF-A0A429EI43-F1
#
_cell.length_a   1.000
_cell.length_b   1.000
_cell.length_c   1.000
_cell.angle_alpha   90.00
_cell.angle_beta   90.00
_cell.angle_gamma   90.00
#
_symmetry.space_group_name_H-M   'P 1'
#
loop_
_entity.id
_entity.type
_entity.pdbx_description
1 polymer ?
#
loop_
_entity_poly.entity_id
_entity_poly.type
_entity_poly.pdbx_seq_one_letter_code
_entity_poly.pdbx_strand_id
1 'polypeptide(L)'
;MTGTMHTRPVHDEHHSVGELVNQATEQLSRLVRQEVSLAKLELAEKGKRAGRGGGMLGAAGAVAYVGLFALAGTATAALSLVLPVWAAALIVTAALFVIAGILAATGRAQLRRAVPPKPEEALGSVRADVDQIRERAHR
;
A
#
# COMPACT_ATOMS: atom_id res chain seq x y z
N MET A 1 -16.59 78.55 13.99
CA MET A 1 -16.04 77.20 14.20
C MET A 1 -17.20 76.29 14.56
N THR A 2 -17.81 75.65 13.58
CA THR A 2 -18.99 74.80 13.78
C THR A 2 -18.61 73.39 13.34
N GLY A 3 -18.15 72.58 14.28
CA GLY A 3 -17.78 71.19 14.04
C GLY A 3 -19.03 70.32 14.03
N THR A 4 -19.42 69.82 12.86
CA THR A 4 -20.45 68.80 12.73
C THR A 4 -19.87 67.46 13.17
N MET A 5 -20.27 66.98 14.36
CA MET A 5 -19.95 65.62 14.80
C MET A 5 -20.72 64.63 13.93
N HIS A 6 -20.02 64.05 12.95
CA HIS A 6 -20.48 62.86 12.24
C HIS A 6 -20.40 61.67 13.21
N THR A 7 -21.50 61.36 13.90
CA THR A 7 -21.68 60.08 14.57
C THR A 7 -21.79 59.00 13.51
N ARG A 8 -20.66 58.36 13.19
CA ARG A 8 -20.63 57.11 12.45
C ARG A 8 -21.45 56.09 13.25
N PRO A 9 -22.49 55.46 12.68
CA PRO A 9 -23.21 54.41 13.39
C PRO A 9 -22.20 53.28 13.63
N VAL A 10 -21.84 53.07 14.89
CA VAL A 10 -21.18 51.84 15.32
C VAL A 10 -22.23 50.78 15.10
N HIS A 11 -22.09 49.97 14.05
CA HIS A 11 -22.81 48.71 13.98
C HIS A 11 -22.32 47.91 15.18
N ASP A 12 -23.18 47.78 16.19
CA ASP A 12 -23.01 46.77 17.23
C ASP A 12 -23.13 45.41 16.53
N GLU A 13 -22.00 44.93 16.00
CA GLU A 13 -21.83 43.56 15.50
C GLU A 13 -21.79 42.61 16.69
N HIS A 14 -22.88 42.54 17.45
CA HIS A 14 -23.17 41.38 18.27
C HIS A 14 -23.58 40.26 17.33
N HIS A 15 -22.59 39.60 16.73
CA HIS A 15 -22.83 38.37 15.99
C HIS A 15 -23.70 37.44 16.84
N SER A 16 -24.85 37.08 16.30
CA SER A 16 -25.75 36.14 16.94
C SER A 16 -25.02 34.81 17.16
N VAL A 17 -25.29 34.13 18.27
CA VAL A 17 -24.75 32.78 18.54
C VAL A 17 -25.02 31.83 17.38
N GLY A 18 -26.15 32.00 16.68
CA GLY A 18 -26.47 31.23 15.46
C GLY A 18 -25.55 31.52 14.28
N GLU A 19 -25.04 32.74 14.16
CA GLU A 19 -24.13 33.19 13.10
C GLU A 19 -22.71 32.63 13.31
N LEU A 20 -22.24 32.63 14.57
CA LEU A 20 -20.96 32.01 14.96
C LEU A 20 -20.98 30.48 14.78
N VAL A 21 -22.09 29.82 15.11
CA VAL A 21 -22.25 28.37 14.89
C VAL A 21 -22.26 28.03 13.39
N ASN A 22 -22.92 28.85 12.57
CA ASN A 22 -22.88 28.67 11.12
C ASN A 22 -21.46 28.85 10.58
N GLN A 23 -20.76 29.90 11.00
CA GLN A 23 -19.40 30.19 10.56
C GLN A 23 -18.41 29.10 10.99
N ALA A 24 -18.52 28.57 12.21
CA ALA A 24 -17.73 27.45 12.71
C ALA A 24 -18.02 26.15 11.93
N THR A 25 -19.29 25.87 11.64
CA THR A 25 -19.70 24.70 10.83
C THR A 25 -19.16 24.79 9.41
N GLU A 26 -19.16 25.99 8.83
CA GLU A 26 -18.61 26.25 7.50
C GLU A 26 -17.08 26.18 7.48
N GLN A 27 -16.39 26.65 8.53
CA GLN A 27 -14.95 26.45 8.69
C GLN A 27 -14.59 24.97 8.84
N LEU A 28 -15.32 24.22 9.67
CA LEU A 28 -15.11 22.78 9.83
C LEU A 28 -15.35 22.03 8.52
N SER A 29 -16.43 22.37 7.80
CA SER A 29 -16.73 21.79 6.48
C SER A 29 -15.62 22.08 5.46
N ARG A 30 -15.04 23.28 5.49
CA ARG A 30 -13.89 23.64 4.64
C ARG A 30 -12.64 22.85 5.02
N LEU A 31 -12.35 22.72 6.32
CA LEU A 31 -11.19 21.95 6.80
C LEU A 31 -11.29 20.48 6.41
N VAL A 32 -12.44 19.84 6.61
CA VAL A 32 -12.66 18.43 6.22
C VAL A 32 -12.45 18.25 4.71
N ARG A 33 -12.95 19.16 3.88
CA ARG A 33 -12.72 19.10 2.42
C ARG A 33 -11.25 19.26 2.06
N GLN A 34 -10.52 20.12 2.77
CA GLN A 34 -9.08 20.30 2.58
C GLN A 34 -8.29 19.05 2.98
N GLU A 35 -8.57 18.46 4.14
CA GLU A 35 -7.94 17.21 4.59
C GLU A 35 -8.20 16.06 3.61
N VAL A 36 -9.44 15.94 3.11
CA VAL A 36 -9.76 14.95 2.07
C VAL A 36 -8.98 15.23 0.78
N SER A 37 -8.84 16.50 0.37
CA SER A 37 -8.04 16.85 -0.81
C SER A 37 -6.55 16.56 -0.63
N LEU A 38 -6.01 16.80 0.57
CA LEU A 38 -4.63 16.53 0.92
C LEU A 38 -4.36 15.02 0.95
N ALA A 39 -5.23 14.25 1.61
CA ALA A 39 -5.16 12.80 1.64
C ALA A 39 -5.23 12.20 0.23
N LYS A 40 -6.08 12.73 -0.66
CA LYS A 40 -6.14 12.33 -2.07
C LYS A 40 -4.82 12.59 -2.80
N LEU A 41 -4.20 13.75 -2.60
CA LEU A 41 -2.91 14.09 -3.20
C LEU A 41 -1.79 13.18 -2.68
N GLU A 42 -1.74 12.95 -1.37
CA GLU A 42 -0.73 12.08 -0.77
C GLU A 42 -0.90 10.62 -1.22
N LEU A 43 -2.14 10.12 -1.29
CA LEU A 43 -2.44 8.79 -1.84
C LEU A 43 -2.07 8.68 -3.31
N ALA A 44 -2.34 9.70 -4.13
CA ALA A 44 -1.94 9.72 -5.53
C ALA A 44 -0.42 9.68 -5.69
N GLU A 45 0.30 10.46 -4.90
CA GLU A 45 1.77 10.52 -4.93
C GLU A 45 2.39 9.19 -4.42
N LYS A 46 1.89 8.64 -3.32
CA LYS A 46 2.27 7.30 -2.83
C LYS A 46 1.96 6.23 -3.87
N GLY A 47 0.78 6.27 -4.49
CA GLY A 47 0.36 5.36 -5.53
C GLY A 47 1.24 5.43 -6.77
N LYS A 48 1.65 6.63 -7.19
CA LYS A 48 2.58 6.83 -8.31
C LYS A 48 3.97 6.27 -8.00
N ARG A 49 4.49 6.50 -6.80
CA ARG A 49 5.80 5.96 -6.37
C ARG A 49 5.76 4.45 -6.28
N ALA A 50 4.74 3.89 -5.63
CA ALA A 50 4.52 2.45 -5.53
C ALA A 50 4.32 1.82 -6.92
N GLY A 51 3.54 2.46 -7.79
CA GLY A 51 3.30 2.01 -9.16
C GLY A 51 4.55 2.03 -10.03
N ARG A 52 5.36 3.09 -9.96
CA ARG A 52 6.65 3.14 -10.66
C ARG A 52 7.62 2.09 -10.12
N GLY A 53 7.74 1.96 -8.80
CA GLY A 53 8.59 0.95 -8.18
C GLY A 53 8.17 -0.48 -8.54
N GLY A 54 6.87 -0.77 -8.42
CA GLY A 54 6.29 -2.06 -8.81
C GLY A 54 6.44 -2.34 -10.30
N GLY A 55 6.24 -1.35 -11.16
CA GLY A 55 6.44 -1.46 -12.60
C GLY A 55 7.91 -1.73 -12.97
N MET A 56 8.86 -1.04 -12.35
CA MET A 56 10.30 -1.27 -12.56
C MET A 56 10.72 -2.66 -12.08
N LEU A 57 10.26 -3.10 -10.91
CA LEU A 57 10.53 -4.45 -10.41
C LEU A 57 9.90 -5.53 -11.31
N GLY A 58 8.68 -5.31 -11.80
CA GLY A 58 8.02 -6.20 -12.76
C GLY A 58 8.80 -6.30 -14.07
N ALA A 59 9.22 -5.17 -14.63
CA ALA A 59 10.04 -5.12 -15.84
C ALA A 59 11.41 -5.79 -15.64
N ALA A 60 12.09 -5.52 -14.51
CA ALA A 60 13.35 -6.18 -14.16
C ALA A 60 13.17 -7.71 -14.04
N GLY A 61 12.08 -8.16 -13.42
CA GLY A 61 11.73 -9.58 -13.34
C GLY A 61 11.50 -10.21 -14.72
N ALA A 62 10.78 -9.53 -15.61
CA ALA A 62 10.55 -10.01 -16.98
C ALA A 62 11.86 -10.11 -17.79
N VAL A 63 12.74 -9.10 -17.69
CA VAL A 63 14.06 -9.13 -18.34
C VAL A 63 14.93 -10.23 -17.75
N ALA A 64 14.96 -10.39 -16.42
CA ALA A 64 15.70 -11.46 -15.76
C ALA A 64 15.19 -12.85 -16.17
N TYR A 65 13.87 -13.02 -16.35
CA TYR A 65 13.27 -14.26 -16.82
C TYR A 65 13.76 -14.64 -18.22
N VAL A 66 13.75 -13.69 -19.17
CA VAL A 66 14.32 -13.91 -20.51
C VAL A 66 15.83 -14.19 -20.42
N GLY A 67 16.54 -13.43 -19.59
CA GLY A 67 17.96 -13.61 -19.32
C GLY A 67 18.30 -15.00 -18.78
N LEU A 68 17.41 -15.62 -18.01
CA LEU A 68 17.60 -16.98 -17.50
C LEU A 68 17.64 -18.03 -18.63
N PHE A 69 16.79 -17.91 -19.65
CA PHE A 69 16.84 -18.78 -20.84
C PHE A 69 18.13 -18.57 -21.63
N ALA A 70 18.52 -17.30 -21.84
CA ALA A 70 19.77 -16.98 -22.53
C ALA A 70 20.99 -17.50 -21.77
N LEU A 71 20.98 -17.42 -20.43
CA LEU A 71 22.02 -17.97 -19.56
C LEU A 71 22.05 -19.50 -19.62
N ALA A 72 20.89 -20.16 -19.59
CA ALA A 72 20.81 -21.61 -19.75
C ALA A 72 21.37 -22.08 -21.09
N GLY A 73 21.04 -21.37 -22.18
CA GLY A 73 21.60 -21.61 -23.50
C GLY A 73 23.11 -21.40 -23.54
N THR A 74 23.60 -20.29 -22.98
CA THR A 74 25.04 -19.98 -22.88
C THR A 74 25.79 -21.05 -22.09
N ALA A 75 25.26 -21.47 -20.94
CA ALA A 75 25.86 -22.51 -20.10
C ALA A 75 25.89 -23.86 -20.84
N THR A 76 24.81 -24.21 -21.53
CA THR A 76 24.74 -25.44 -22.33
C THR A 76 25.77 -25.40 -23.47
N ALA A 77 25.87 -24.28 -24.18
CA ALA A 77 26.85 -24.09 -25.26
C ALA A 77 28.29 -24.20 -24.73
N ALA A 78 28.59 -23.55 -23.60
CA ALA A 78 29.90 -23.63 -22.97
C ALA A 78 30.28 -25.05 -22.54
N LEU A 79 29.35 -25.78 -21.89
CA LEU A 79 29.58 -27.18 -21.50
C LEU A 79 29.68 -28.11 -22.72
N SER A 80 29.00 -27.79 -23.80
CA SER A 80 29.06 -28.59 -25.03
C SER A 80 30.42 -28.54 -25.75
N LEU A 81 31.34 -27.66 -25.32
CA LEU A 81 32.73 -27.66 -25.78
C LEU A 81 33.52 -28.88 -25.30
N VAL A 82 33.09 -29.50 -24.19
CA VAL A 82 33.78 -30.62 -23.54
C VAL A 82 32.89 -31.84 -23.32
N LEU A 83 31.57 -31.72 -23.50
CA LEU A 83 30.57 -32.77 -23.33
C LEU A 83 29.64 -32.84 -24.54
N PRO A 84 29.00 -33.99 -24.82
CA PRO A 84 27.95 -34.04 -25.82
C PRO A 84 26.77 -33.16 -25.40
N VAL A 85 26.11 -32.52 -26.37
CA VAL A 85 25.05 -31.52 -26.16
C VAL A 85 23.94 -32.01 -25.23
N TRP A 86 23.55 -33.29 -25.35
CA TRP A 86 22.49 -33.86 -24.50
C TRP A 86 22.91 -33.91 -23.02
N ALA A 87 24.16 -34.23 -22.71
CA ALA A 87 24.66 -34.29 -21.34
C ALA A 87 24.82 -32.88 -20.75
N ALA A 88 25.34 -31.94 -21.54
CA ALA A 88 25.41 -30.53 -21.16
C ALA A 88 24.02 -29.97 -20.82
N ALA A 89 23.03 -30.22 -21.68
CA ALA A 89 21.65 -29.77 -21.45
C ALA A 89 21.06 -30.36 -20.16
N LEU A 90 21.22 -31.68 -19.93
CA LEU A 90 20.74 -32.32 -18.70
C LEU A 90 21.37 -31.74 -17.43
N ILE A 91 22.68 -31.46 -17.44
CA ILE A 91 23.38 -30.86 -16.30
C ILE A 91 22.82 -29.47 -15.99
N VAL A 92 22.68 -28.62 -17.02
CA VAL A 92 22.13 -27.26 -16.85
C VAL A 92 20.69 -27.32 -16.36
N THR A 93 19.86 -28.19 -16.94
CA THR A 93 18.47 -28.39 -16.50
C THR A 93 18.41 -28.84 -15.04
N ALA A 94 19.22 -29.83 -14.64
CA ALA A 94 19.27 -30.29 -13.25
C ALA A 94 19.68 -29.17 -12.28
N ALA A 95 20.70 -28.38 -12.64
CA ALA A 95 21.14 -27.23 -11.84
C ALA A 95 20.02 -26.20 -11.67
N LEU A 96 19.29 -25.88 -12.75
CA LEU A 96 18.14 -24.96 -12.68
C LEU A 96 17.01 -25.49 -11.80
N PHE A 97 16.70 -26.79 -11.85
CA PHE A 97 15.71 -27.40 -10.96
C PHE A 97 16.13 -27.36 -9.49
N VAL A 98 17.41 -27.55 -9.18
CA VAL A 98 17.93 -27.41 -7.82
C VAL A 98 17.75 -25.96 -7.32
N ILE A 99 18.14 -24.97 -8.14
CA ILE A 99 17.94 -23.55 -7.83
C ILE A 99 16.45 -23.25 -7.61
N ALA A 100 15.58 -23.70 -8.52
CA ALA A 100 14.13 -23.52 -8.40
C ALA A 100 13.56 -24.16 -7.13
N GLY A 101 14.03 -25.35 -6.76
CA GLY A 101 13.64 -26.02 -5.51
C GLY A 101 14.02 -25.22 -4.27
N ILE A 102 15.23 -24.66 -4.23
CA ILE A 102 15.69 -23.80 -3.13
C ILE A 102 14.86 -22.51 -3.05
N LEU A 103 14.62 -21.85 -4.20
CA LEU A 103 13.79 -20.64 -4.26
C LEU A 103 12.36 -20.92 -3.81
N ALA A 104 11.76 -22.04 -4.24
CA ALA A 104 10.42 -22.44 -3.83
C ALA A 104 10.35 -22.73 -2.33
N ALA A 105 11.34 -23.43 -1.77
CA ALA A 105 11.41 -23.73 -0.34
C ALA A 105 11.56 -22.47 0.51
N THR A 106 12.48 -21.58 0.14
CA THR A 106 12.71 -20.31 0.85
C THR A 106 11.55 -19.35 0.71
N GLY A 107 10.96 -19.22 -0.49
CA GLY A 107 9.77 -18.42 -0.75
C GLY A 107 8.57 -18.91 0.09
N ARG A 108 8.35 -20.23 0.13
CA ARG A 108 7.31 -20.83 0.98
C ARG A 108 7.57 -20.58 2.47
N ALA A 109 8.83 -20.67 2.92
CA ALA A 109 9.18 -20.38 4.31
C ALA A 109 8.93 -18.90 4.67
N GLN A 110 9.24 -17.96 3.78
CA GLN A 110 8.95 -16.55 3.99
C GLN A 110 7.45 -16.27 4.01
N LEU A 111 6.68 -16.86 3.10
CA LEU A 111 5.22 -16.67 3.06
C LEU A 111 4.54 -17.19 4.33
N ARG A 112 5.00 -18.33 4.85
CA ARG A 112 4.52 -18.89 6.14
C ARG A 112 4.89 -18.03 7.36
N ARG A 113 5.94 -17.21 7.28
CA ARG A 113 6.34 -16.27 8.35
C ARG A 113 5.60 -14.94 8.25
N ALA A 114 5.37 -14.46 7.02
CA ALA A 114 4.74 -13.17 6.76
C ALA A 114 3.20 -13.20 6.92
N VAL A 115 2.58 -14.37 6.75
CA VAL A 115 1.14 -14.56 6.93
C VAL A 115 0.92 -15.41 8.19
N PRO A 116 0.43 -14.84 9.31
CA PRO A 116 0.03 -15.63 10.47
C PRO A 116 -0.99 -16.67 10.03
N PRO A 117 -0.82 -17.96 10.37
CA PRO A 117 -1.81 -18.97 10.08
C PRO A 117 -3.06 -18.69 10.92
N LYS A 118 -4.01 -17.97 10.32
CA LYS A 118 -5.26 -17.44 10.90
C LYS A 118 -5.02 -16.26 11.87
N PRO A 119 -5.81 -15.18 11.77
CA PRO A 119 -5.80 -14.12 12.76
C PRO A 119 -6.61 -14.61 13.97
N GLU A 120 -6.08 -15.55 14.74
CA GLU A 120 -6.77 -16.10 15.91
C GLU A 120 -7.09 -14.99 16.93
N GLU A 121 -6.21 -14.01 17.08
CA GLU A 121 -6.41 -12.84 17.93
C GLU A 121 -7.54 -11.93 17.40
N ALA A 122 -7.60 -11.67 16.09
CA ALA A 122 -8.65 -10.82 15.51
C ALA A 122 -10.01 -11.54 15.46
N LEU A 123 -10.03 -12.87 15.30
CA LEU A 123 -11.26 -13.66 15.40
C LEU A 123 -11.74 -13.78 16.85
N GLY A 124 -10.80 -13.83 17.80
CA GLY A 124 -11.09 -13.81 19.24
C GLY A 124 -11.66 -12.48 19.71
N SER A 125 -11.07 -11.35 19.29
CA SER A 125 -11.57 -10.02 19.63
C SER A 125 -12.96 -9.74 19.04
N VAL A 126 -13.19 -10.12 17.78
CA VAL A 126 -14.52 -9.98 17.15
C VAL A 126 -15.57 -10.86 17.82
N ARG A 127 -15.22 -12.09 18.27
CA ARG A 127 -16.14 -12.93 19.04
C ARG A 127 -16.45 -12.34 20.42
N ALA A 128 -15.43 -11.84 21.12
CA ALA A 128 -15.62 -11.19 22.42
C ALA A 128 -16.50 -9.94 22.31
N ASP A 129 -16.32 -9.13 21.26
CA ASP A 129 -17.15 -7.96 21.00
C ASP A 129 -18.61 -8.34 20.71
N VAL A 130 -18.83 -9.41 19.94
CA VAL A 130 -20.19 -9.92 19.65
C VAL A 130 -20.86 -10.48 20.91
N ASP A 131 -20.13 -11.23 21.73
CA ASP A 131 -20.66 -11.78 22.99
C ASP A 131 -21.03 -10.66 23.97
N GLN A 132 -20.22 -9.60 24.04
CA GLN A 132 -20.52 -8.43 24.88
C GLN A 132 -21.78 -7.68 24.42
N ILE A 133 -22.00 -7.57 23.10
CA ILE A 133 -23.23 -6.98 22.55
C ILE A 133 -24.45 -7.86 22.86
N ARG A 134 -24.30 -9.19 22.77
CA ARG A 134 -25.36 -10.16 23.03
C ARG A 134 -25.78 -10.17 24.51
N GLU A 135 -24.83 -10.02 25.42
CA GLU A 135 -25.08 -9.95 26.86
C GLU A 135 -25.76 -8.63 27.28
N ARG A 136 -25.42 -7.51 26.63
CA ARG A 136 -26.11 -6.22 26.83
C ARG A 136 -27.53 -6.18 26.28
N ALA A 137 -27.85 -7.02 25.28
CA ALA A 137 -29.19 -7.10 24.69
C ALA A 137 -30.16 -8.01 25.46
N HIS A 138 -29.66 -8.82 26.40
CA HIS A 138 -30.45 -9.73 27.23
C HIS A 138 -30.73 -9.21 28.65
N ARG A 139 -30.23 -8.03 29.02
CA ARG A 139 -30.66 -7.27 30.22
C ARG A 139 -31.71 -6.24 29.85
#